data_AF-A0A968F428-F1
#
_entry.id   AF-A0A968F428-F1
#
_cell.length_a   1.000
_cell.length_b   1.000
_cell.length_c   1.000
_cell.angle_alpha   90.00
_cell.angle_beta   90.00
_cell.angle_gamma   90.00
#
_symmetry.space_group_name_H-M   'P 1'
#
loop_
_entity.id
_entity.type
_entity.pdbx_description
1 polymer ?
#
loop_
_entity_poly.entity_id
_entity_poly.type
_entity_poly.pdbx_seq_one_letter_code
_entity_poly.pdbx_strand_id
1 'polypeptide(L)'
;IAVDLEQMNAHYHNIFDEIFFVLDGDMKFEFYDPKDGRVWTEELSLNETVIVGKGIHHKILRASEHNRLLVISIPPYHPDDENP
;
A
#
# COMPACT_ATOMS: atom_id res chain seq x y z
N ILE A 1 11.98 -6.43 -14.28
CA ILE A 1 12.91 -5.80 -13.31
C ILE A 1 12.06 -5.40 -12.13
N ALA A 2 12.35 -5.88 -10.92
CA ALA A 2 11.74 -5.35 -9.71
C ALA A 2 12.50 -4.07 -9.35
N VAL A 3 11.77 -3.01 -9.02
CA VAL A 3 12.35 -1.72 -8.60
C VAL A 3 12.02 -1.58 -7.13
N ASP A 4 13.00 -1.17 -6.32
CA ASP A 4 12.78 -0.85 -4.92
C ASP A 4 11.74 0.28 -4.82
N LEU A 5 10.74 0.11 -3.96
CA LEU A 5 9.77 1.16 -3.70
C LEU A 5 10.39 2.26 -2.86
N GLU A 6 9.97 3.49 -3.14
CA GLU A 6 10.31 4.68 -2.37
C GLU A 6 9.07 5.25 -1.66
N GLN A 7 9.26 6.34 -0.92
CA GLN A 7 8.15 7.06 -0.32
C GLN A 7 7.17 7.54 -1.41
N MET A 8 5.89 7.29 -1.22
CA MET A 8 4.83 7.64 -2.18
C MET A 8 3.88 8.68 -1.59
N ASN A 9 3.26 9.48 -2.47
CA ASN A 9 2.14 10.33 -2.07
C ASN A 9 0.94 9.46 -1.70
N ALA A 10 0.08 10.02 -0.84
CA ALA A 10 -1.18 9.37 -0.51
C ALA A 10 -2.05 9.23 -1.76
N HIS A 11 -2.71 8.09 -1.86
CA HIS A 11 -3.73 7.82 -2.86
C HIS A 11 -4.69 6.74 -2.34
N TYR A 12 -5.76 6.50 -3.10
CA TYR A 12 -6.74 5.46 -2.84
C TYR A 12 -7.36 4.94 -4.15
N HIS A 13 -8.02 3.78 -4.02
CA HIS A 13 -8.70 3.08 -5.11
C HIS A 13 -10.19 2.92 -4.77
N ASN A 14 -11.10 3.23 -5.70
CA ASN A 14 -12.55 3.10 -5.45
C ASN A 14 -13.04 1.68 -5.71
N ILE A 15 -12.41 0.95 -6.62
CA ILE A 15 -12.99 -0.31 -7.13
C ILE A 15 -12.33 -1.57 -6.59
N PHE A 16 -11.05 -1.52 -6.22
CA PHE A 16 -10.30 -2.72 -5.84
C PHE A 16 -9.71 -2.66 -4.44
N ASP A 17 -9.51 -3.85 -3.88
CA ASP A 17 -8.66 -4.06 -2.71
C ASP A 17 -7.23 -4.32 -3.19
N GLU A 18 -6.26 -3.70 -2.52
CA GLU A 18 -4.85 -3.86 -2.81
C GLU A 18 -4.16 -4.65 -1.69
N ILE A 19 -3.40 -5.68 -2.06
CA ILE A 19 -2.75 -6.56 -1.11
C ILE A 19 -1.24 -6.44 -1.31
N PHE A 20 -0.54 -6.01 -0.27
CA PHE A 20 0.91 -5.95 -0.25
C PHE A 20 1.46 -7.12 0.57
N PHE A 21 2.33 -7.92 -0.04
CA PHE A 21 3.09 -8.97 0.63
C PHE A 21 4.59 -8.65 0.56
N VAL A 22 5.24 -8.54 1.72
CA VAL A 22 6.67 -8.20 1.79
C VAL A 22 7.51 -9.44 1.53
N LEU A 23 8.22 -9.45 0.40
CA LEU A 23 9.15 -10.51 -0.01
C LEU A 23 10.58 -10.24 0.47
N ASP A 24 10.92 -8.99 0.74
CA ASP A 24 12.24 -8.56 1.20
C ASP A 24 12.17 -7.14 1.78
N GLY A 25 13.10 -6.84 2.69
CA GLY A 25 13.15 -5.53 3.34
C GLY A 25 12.00 -5.29 4.31
N ASP A 26 11.70 -4.02 4.54
CA ASP A 26 10.63 -3.59 5.43
C ASP A 26 10.00 -2.26 5.01
N MET A 27 8.74 -2.09 5.35
CA MET A 27 7.90 -0.98 4.90
C MET A 27 7.13 -0.37 6.07
N LYS A 28 6.93 0.94 6.04
CA LYS A 28 5.98 1.63 6.92
C LYS A 28 4.90 2.30 6.10
N PHE A 29 3.66 1.93 6.37
CA PHE A 29 2.49 2.53 5.75
C PHE A 29 1.80 3.49 6.74
N GLU A 30 1.20 4.54 6.20
CA GLU A 30 0.15 5.30 6.87
C GLU A 30 -1.15 5.10 6.12
N PHE A 31 -2.22 4.90 6.87
CA PHE A 31 -3.57 4.70 6.35
C PHE A 31 -4.52 5.74 6.92
N TYR A 32 -5.53 6.09 6.12
CA TYR A 32 -6.64 6.94 6.52
C TYR A 32 -7.97 6.37 6.00
N ASP A 33 -8.93 6.17 6.91
CA ASP A 33 -10.31 5.80 6.56
C ASP A 33 -11.20 7.06 6.57
N PRO A 34 -11.71 7.50 5.41
CA PRO A 34 -12.56 8.68 5.32
C PRO A 34 -13.94 8.50 5.95
N LYS A 35 -14.36 7.26 6.26
CA LYS A 35 -15.69 6.98 6.85
C LYS A 35 -15.78 7.40 8.31
N ASP A 36 -14.73 7.17 9.08
CA ASP A 36 -14.69 7.45 10.52
C ASP A 36 -13.56 8.42 10.92
N GLY A 37 -12.73 8.83 9.95
CA GLY A 37 -11.64 9.77 10.16
C GLY A 37 -10.40 9.15 10.81
N ARG A 38 -10.34 7.81 10.90
CA ARG A 38 -9.23 7.12 11.57
C ARG A 38 -7.95 7.22 10.76
N VAL A 39 -6.84 7.53 11.43
CA VAL A 39 -5.48 7.45 10.90
C VAL A 39 -4.69 6.42 11.70
N TRP A 40 -3.94 5.57 11.03
CA TRP A 40 -3.05 4.61 11.69
C TRP A 40 -1.84 4.29 10.82
N THR A 41 -0.84 3.66 11.43
CA THR A 41 0.38 3.21 10.73
C THR A 41 0.61 1.74 11.00
N GLU A 42 1.08 1.03 9.99
CA GLU A 42 1.55 -0.35 10.13
C GLU A 42 2.98 -0.45 9.62
N GLU A 43 3.78 -1.24 10.33
CA GLU A 43 5.12 -1.63 9.89
C GLU A 43 5.06 -3.09 9.46
N LEU A 44 5.53 -3.36 8.25
CA LEU A 44 5.53 -4.69 7.64
C LEU A 44 6.96 -5.10 7.36
N SER A 45 7.29 -6.28 7.82
CA SER A 45 8.56 -6.97 7.62
C SER A 45 8.37 -8.22 6.77
N LEU A 46 9.47 -8.94 6.52
CA LEU A 46 9.49 -10.14 5.69
C LEU A 46 8.34 -11.12 6.01
N ASN A 47 7.62 -11.53 4.97
CA ASN A 47 6.45 -12.42 4.99
C ASN A 47 5.19 -11.86 5.66
N GLU A 48 5.16 -10.57 5.99
CA GLU A 48 3.95 -9.92 6.46
C GLU A 48 3.11 -9.40 5.30
N THR A 49 1.81 -9.30 5.55
CA THR A 49 0.80 -8.89 4.57
C THR A 49 -0.03 -7.77 5.14
N VAL A 50 -0.35 -6.77 4.31
CA VAL A 50 -1.46 -5.86 4.57
C VAL A 50 -2.45 -5.90 3.41
N ILE A 51 -3.72 -5.78 3.76
CA ILE A 51 -4.81 -5.63 2.80
C ILE A 51 -5.34 -4.20 2.96
N VAL A 52 -5.22 -3.43 1.90
CA VAL A 52 -5.80 -2.09 1.79
C VAL A 52 -7.14 -2.23 1.11
N GLY A 53 -8.21 -2.09 1.91
CA GLY A 53 -9.55 -2.12 1.37
C GLY A 53 -9.83 -0.91 0.48
N LYS A 54 -10.70 -1.07 -0.51
CA LYS A 54 -11.16 0.05 -1.35
C LYS A 54 -11.63 1.25 -0.52
N GLY A 55 -11.27 2.44 -0.97
CA GLY A 55 -11.56 3.71 -0.30
C GLY A 55 -10.67 4.03 0.90
N ILE A 56 -9.76 3.12 1.30
CA ILE A 56 -8.74 3.43 2.30
C ILE A 56 -7.59 4.16 1.61
N HIS A 57 -7.33 5.38 2.09
CA HIS A 57 -6.17 6.13 1.66
C HIS A 57 -4.93 5.51 2.28
N HIS A 58 -3.88 5.37 1.49
CA HIS A 58 -2.64 4.79 1.95
C HIS A 58 -1.44 5.52 1.33
N LYS A 59 -0.33 5.58 2.08
CA LYS A 59 0.97 6.02 1.58
C LYS A 59 2.09 5.24 2.25
N ILE A 60 3.17 5.05 1.51
CA ILE A 60 4.43 4.53 2.05
C ILE A 60 5.15 5.71 2.71
N LEU A 61 5.36 5.65 4.03
CA LEU A 61 6.14 6.62 4.80
C LEU A 61 7.64 6.32 4.74
N ARG A 62 8.00 5.04 4.65
CA ARG A 62 9.38 4.55 4.66
C ARG A 62 9.44 3.19 3.98
N ALA A 63 10.50 2.98 3.22
CA ALA A 63 10.91 1.69 2.67
C ALA A 63 12.41 1.49 2.97
N SER A 64 12.84 0.25 3.15
CA SER A 64 14.27 -0.07 3.21
C SER A 64 14.95 0.18 1.86
N GLU A 65 16.27 0.43 1.89
CA GLU A 65 17.10 0.67 0.69
C GLU A 65 16.97 -0.46 -0.36
N HIS A 66 16.81 -1.70 0.11
CA HIS A 66 16.43 -2.84 -0.71
C HIS A 66 15.11 -3.39 -0.20
N ASN A 67 14.09 -3.43 -1.04
CA ASN A 67 12.76 -3.93 -0.71
C ASN A 67 12.11 -4.61 -1.91
N ARG A 68 11.30 -5.63 -1.65
CA ARG A 68 10.55 -6.33 -2.70
C ARG A 68 9.16 -6.62 -2.20
N LEU A 69 8.15 -6.20 -2.96
CA LEU A 69 6.76 -6.49 -2.70
C LEU A 69 6.17 -7.36 -3.80
N LEU A 70 5.25 -8.25 -3.41
CA LEU A 70 4.22 -8.75 -4.30
C LEU A 70 2.97 -7.90 -4.05
N VAL A 71 2.49 -7.24 -5.09
CA VAL A 71 1.25 -6.44 -5.05
C VAL A 71 0.18 -7.14 -5.86
N ILE A 72 -0.99 -7.34 -5.26
CA ILE A 72 -2.14 -7.98 -5.90
C ILE A 72 -3.33 -7.02 -5.81
N SER A 73 -3.91 -6.69 -6.96
CA SER A 73 -5.13 -5.88 -7.06
C SER A 73 -6.31 -6.76 -7.45
N ILE A 74 -7.42 -6.69 -6.70
CA ILE A 74 -8.65 -7.43 -7.01
C ILE A 74 -9.87 -6.49 -6.87
N PRO A 75 -10.57 -6.14 -7.97
CA PRO A 75 -10.30 -6.45 -9.39
C PRO A 75 -8.96 -5.90 -9.93
N PRO A 76 -8.54 -6.26 -11.17
CA PRO A 76 -7.29 -5.76 -11.76
C PRO A 76 -7.20 -4.23 -11.77
N TYR A 77 -5.99 -3.71 -11.55
CA TYR A 77 -5.69 -2.29 -11.59
C TYR A 77 -6.12 -1.63 -12.90
N HIS A 78 -6.68 -0.43 -12.79
CA HIS A 78 -6.94 0.47 -13.90
C HIS A 78 -6.50 1.90 -13.52
N PRO A 79 -5.76 2.62 -14.38
CA PRO A 79 -5.24 3.96 -14.04
C PRO A 79 -6.31 4.97 -13.64
N ASP A 80 -7.49 4.91 -14.24
CA ASP A 80 -8.62 5.79 -13.91
C ASP A 80 -9.18 5.60 -12.49
N ASP A 81 -8.77 4.53 -11.78
CA ASP A 81 -9.16 4.29 -10.38
C ASP A 81 -8.12 4.79 -9.37
N GLU A 82 -7.03 5.39 -9.80
CA GLU A 82 -6.02 5.95 -8.90
C GLU A 82 -6.37 7.40 -8.56
N ASN A 83 -6.65 7.65 -7.28
CA ASN A 83 -7.12 8.95 -6.81
C ASN A 83 -6.18 9.50 -5.73
N PRO A 84 -5.70 10.75 -5.85
CA PRO A 84 -4.81 11.37 -4.86
C PRO A 84 -5.50 11.70 -3.53
#